data_AF-A0A7V8DE17-F1
#
_entry.id   AF-A0A7V8DE17-F1
#
_cell.length_a   1.000
_cell.length_b   1.000
_cell.length_c   1.000
_cell.angle_alpha   90.00
_cell.angle_beta   90.00
_cell.angle_gamma   90.00
#
_symmetry.space_group_name_H-M   'P 1'
#
loop_
_entity.id
_entity.type
_entity.pdbx_description
1 polymer ?
#
loop_
_entity_poly.entity_id
_entity_poly.type
_entity_poly.pdbx_seq_one_letter_code
_entity_poly.pdbx_strand_id
1 'polypeptide(L)'
;MKKTAYWFIALLVTLFFAVFQRATGPTYPIKGKNLDFAGAELLAYRLPRSCTVGGKDCLVNIKSADPMQGALSWKRLGADEPFSVIEMTYKNGWLSGWLPQQPPAGKLEYSVTLRRGGETMLLGPERIVTRFKGAVPGWILIPHVLLMFLFMVLSARIMIALFARDMELRHAVAWNTAFLVLGGFIFGPLTQYHAFGHYWTGWPFGYDLTDNKTLVLLLFWLAALWASFKAKNLKPWLIAAFIVTLLVYFIPHSIYGSQLDYTTGQVITGR
;
A
#
# COMPACT_ATOMS: atom_id res chain seq x y z
N MET A 1 -5.96 -22.61 -27.28
CA MET A 1 -5.13 -22.66 -26.05
C MET A 1 -5.85 -23.52 -25.02
N LYS A 2 -5.14 -24.30 -24.19
CA LYS A 2 -5.79 -25.07 -23.11
C LYS A 2 -6.39 -24.09 -22.10
N LYS A 3 -7.58 -24.39 -21.55
CA LYS A 3 -8.27 -23.52 -20.55
C LYS A 3 -7.38 -23.13 -19.36
N THR A 4 -6.42 -24.01 -19.01
CA THR A 4 -5.39 -23.77 -18.00
C THR A 4 -4.47 -22.59 -18.32
N ALA A 5 -4.14 -22.38 -19.60
CA ALA A 5 -3.31 -21.25 -20.02
C ALA A 5 -3.98 -19.90 -19.77
N TYR A 6 -5.31 -19.80 -19.92
CA TYR A 6 -6.03 -18.56 -19.65
C TYR A 6 -6.03 -18.19 -18.17
N TRP A 7 -6.13 -19.17 -17.27
CA TRP A 7 -5.97 -18.95 -15.83
C TRP A 7 -4.55 -18.54 -15.47
N PHE A 8 -3.56 -19.18 -16.09
CA PHE A 8 -2.16 -18.81 -15.90
C PHE A 8 -1.88 -17.36 -16.33
N ILE A 9 -2.39 -16.94 -17.49
CA ILE A 9 -2.27 -15.55 -17.95
C ILE A 9 -2.98 -14.58 -16.99
N ALA A 10 -4.20 -14.90 -16.56
CA ALA A 10 -4.92 -14.08 -15.59
C ALA A 10 -4.16 -13.93 -14.25
N LEU A 11 -3.52 -15.01 -13.79
CA LEU A 11 -2.68 -15.00 -12.61
C LEU A 11 -1.44 -14.14 -12.81
N LEU A 12 -0.75 -14.24 -13.95
CA LEU A 12 0.42 -13.40 -14.26
C LEU A 12 0.07 -11.91 -14.29
N VAL A 13 -1.05 -11.55 -14.93
CA VAL A 13 -1.55 -10.16 -14.93
C VAL A 13 -1.82 -9.68 -13.51
N THR A 14 -2.44 -10.52 -12.68
CA THR A 14 -2.74 -10.17 -11.29
C THR A 14 -1.47 -9.99 -10.46
N LEU A 15 -0.49 -10.89 -10.61
CA LEU A 15 0.79 -10.80 -9.92
C LEU A 15 1.56 -9.55 -10.35
N PHE A 16 1.54 -9.21 -11.63
CA PHE A 16 2.12 -7.96 -12.13
C PHE A 16 1.54 -6.75 -11.39
N PHE A 17 0.21 -6.63 -11.31
CA PHE A 17 -0.44 -5.53 -10.60
C PHE A 17 -0.16 -5.55 -9.10
N ALA A 18 -0.16 -6.72 -8.46
CA ALA A 18 0.13 -6.85 -7.04
C ALA A 18 1.56 -6.37 -6.70
N VAL A 19 2.54 -6.73 -7.53
CA VAL A 19 3.93 -6.26 -7.40
C VAL A 19 4.03 -4.77 -7.69
N PHE A 20 3.42 -4.30 -8.79
CA PHE A 20 3.43 -2.89 -9.19
C PHE A 20 2.86 -1.99 -8.10
N GLN A 21 1.68 -2.32 -7.57
CA GLN A 21 1.03 -1.56 -6.50
C GLN A 21 1.84 -1.55 -5.21
N ARG A 22 2.46 -2.68 -4.87
CA ARG A 22 3.30 -2.77 -3.69
C ARG A 22 4.57 -1.95 -3.83
N ALA A 23 5.20 -1.95 -5.00
CA ALA A 23 6.45 -1.25 -5.24
C ALA A 23 6.26 0.28 -5.36
N THR A 24 5.17 0.71 -5.99
CA THR A 24 4.84 2.14 -6.20
C THR A 24 4.10 2.77 -5.02
N GLY A 25 3.62 1.96 -4.07
CA GLY A 25 2.91 2.44 -2.88
C GLY A 25 3.80 3.29 -1.96
N PRO A 26 3.22 4.28 -1.25
CA PRO A 26 3.95 5.18 -0.35
C PRO A 26 4.49 4.46 0.89
N THR A 27 4.02 3.25 1.18
CA THR A 27 4.43 2.45 2.35
C THR A 27 5.62 1.52 2.08
N TYR A 28 6.08 1.40 0.83
CA TYR A 28 7.16 0.48 0.49
C TYR A 28 8.51 0.99 1.03
N PRO A 29 9.23 0.28 1.89
CA PRO A 29 10.47 0.82 2.48
C PRO A 29 11.52 1.18 1.41
N ILE A 30 12.26 2.27 1.63
CA ILE A 30 13.42 2.63 0.79
C ILE A 30 14.57 1.72 1.21
N LYS A 31 15.21 1.07 0.24
CA LYS A 31 16.31 0.14 0.48
C LYS A 31 17.40 0.37 -0.54
N GLY A 32 18.63 0.16 -0.12
CA GLY A 32 19.80 0.07 -0.98
C GLY A 32 20.79 -0.96 -0.43
N LYS A 33 21.79 -1.27 -1.23
CA LYS A 33 22.85 -2.23 -0.94
C LYS A 33 24.16 -1.74 -1.53
N ASN A 34 25.27 -2.22 -0.97
CA ASN A 34 26.64 -2.03 -1.48
C ASN A 34 26.94 -0.56 -1.81
N LEU A 35 26.83 0.29 -0.79
CA LEU A 35 27.16 1.70 -0.88
C LEU A 35 28.47 1.95 -0.13
N ASP A 36 29.42 2.63 -0.77
CA ASP A 36 30.65 3.08 -0.10
C ASP A 36 30.48 4.49 0.43
N PHE A 37 30.90 4.72 1.69
CA PHE A 37 30.90 6.04 2.32
C PHE A 37 32.14 6.23 3.19
N ALA A 38 33.00 7.18 2.86
CA ALA A 38 34.24 7.47 3.60
C ALA A 38 35.07 6.21 3.90
N GLY A 39 35.25 5.34 2.89
CA GLY A 39 35.93 4.05 3.01
C GLY A 39 35.20 3.00 3.85
N ALA A 40 33.93 3.23 4.21
CA ALA A 40 33.04 2.25 4.87
C ALA A 40 32.18 1.56 3.84
N GLU A 41 32.09 0.24 3.93
CA GLU A 41 31.14 -0.51 3.12
C GLU A 41 29.79 -0.63 3.86
N LEU A 42 28.75 -0.06 3.27
CA LEU A 42 27.36 -0.26 3.68
C LEU A 42 26.75 -1.38 2.85
N LEU A 43 26.58 -2.54 3.48
CA LEU A 43 26.09 -3.75 2.83
C LEU A 43 24.60 -3.64 2.48
N ALA A 44 23.79 -3.07 3.38
CA ALA A 44 22.36 -2.90 3.16
C ALA A 44 21.76 -1.87 4.10
N TYR A 45 20.73 -1.15 3.66
CA TYR A 45 19.92 -0.31 4.53
C TYR A 45 18.43 -0.47 4.26
N ARG A 46 17.63 -0.16 5.28
CA ARG A 46 16.17 -0.12 5.19
C ARG A 46 15.62 1.09 5.94
N LEU A 47 14.97 1.97 5.20
CA LEU A 47 14.30 3.16 5.71
C LEU A 47 12.78 2.90 5.67
N PRO A 48 12.11 2.70 6.81
CA PRO A 48 10.68 2.40 6.86
C PRO A 48 9.84 3.59 6.38
N ARG A 49 8.81 3.30 5.58
CA ARG A 49 7.75 4.26 5.20
C ARG A 49 6.37 3.89 5.77
N SER A 50 6.30 2.79 6.53
CA SER A 50 5.11 2.37 7.26
C SER A 50 5.54 1.67 8.54
N CYS A 51 4.79 1.97 9.59
CA CYS A 51 5.05 1.64 10.98
C CYS A 51 3.78 1.11 11.62
N THR A 52 3.88 0.04 12.40
CA THR A 52 2.80 -0.50 13.20
C THR A 52 2.94 0.04 14.62
N VAL A 53 1.89 0.62 15.17
CA VAL A 53 1.91 1.16 16.53
C VAL A 53 2.23 0.04 17.52
N GLY A 54 3.25 0.25 18.35
CA GLY A 54 3.76 -0.78 19.28
C GLY A 54 4.52 -1.94 18.61
N GLY A 55 4.74 -1.87 17.30
CA GLY A 55 5.50 -2.83 16.51
C GLY A 55 7.01 -2.54 16.49
N LYS A 56 7.74 -3.44 15.82
CA LYS A 56 9.21 -3.35 15.64
C LYS A 56 9.63 -2.84 14.26
N ASP A 57 8.68 -2.44 13.43
CA ASP A 57 8.87 -2.06 12.03
C ASP A 57 9.30 -0.59 11.82
N CYS A 58 9.36 0.20 12.90
CA CYS A 58 9.88 1.58 12.92
C CYS A 58 11.39 1.69 13.18
N LEU A 59 12.11 0.58 13.08
CA LEU A 59 13.57 0.57 13.21
C LEU A 59 14.21 0.98 11.88
N VAL A 60 14.95 2.08 11.88
CA VAL A 60 15.92 2.37 10.83
C VAL A 60 17.13 1.52 11.10
N ASN A 61 17.49 0.66 10.15
CA ASN A 61 18.61 -0.26 10.33
C ASN A 61 19.52 -0.27 9.09
N ILE A 62 20.81 -0.09 9.34
CA ILE A 62 21.86 0.00 8.33
C ILE A 62 22.94 -1.00 8.70
N LYS A 63 23.19 -1.96 7.81
CA LYS A 63 24.25 -2.94 7.95
C LYS A 63 25.53 -2.35 7.39
N SER A 64 26.57 -2.26 8.21
CA SER A 64 27.89 -1.82 7.77
C SER A 64 28.99 -2.65 8.41
N ALA A 65 30.02 -2.97 7.61
CA ALA A 65 31.21 -3.68 8.08
C ALA A 65 32.01 -2.82 9.08
N ASP A 66 32.00 -1.52 8.89
CA ASP A 66 32.77 -0.57 9.68
C ASP A 66 31.91 0.19 10.70
N PRO A 67 32.47 0.54 11.87
CA PRO A 67 31.85 1.49 12.77
C PRO A 67 31.68 2.87 12.13
N MET A 68 30.48 3.43 12.26
CA MET A 68 30.15 4.78 11.82
C MET A 68 29.13 5.40 12.76
N GLN A 69 29.02 6.73 12.71
CA GLN A 69 27.98 7.47 13.42
C GLN A 69 26.83 7.74 12.46
N GLY A 70 25.63 7.86 12.99
CA GLY A 70 24.49 8.31 12.21
C GLY A 70 23.47 9.00 13.09
N ALA A 71 22.68 9.86 12.47
CA ALA A 71 21.66 10.65 13.12
C ALA A 71 20.35 10.54 12.33
N LEU A 72 19.25 10.39 13.05
CA LEU A 72 17.89 10.48 12.53
C LEU A 72 17.34 11.86 12.87
N SER A 73 17.14 12.69 11.87
CA SER A 73 16.44 13.96 12.02
C SER A 73 14.98 13.72 11.67
N TRP A 74 14.05 14.02 12.58
CA TRP A 74 12.62 13.78 12.36
C TRP A 74 11.75 14.91 12.92
N LYS A 75 10.53 15.02 12.39
CA LYS A 75 9.44 15.82 12.93
C LYS A 75 8.08 15.25 12.55
N ARG A 76 7.03 15.68 13.23
CA ARG A 76 5.64 15.38 12.89
C ARG A 76 5.26 16.09 11.60
N LEU A 77 4.72 15.33 10.64
CA LEU A 77 4.36 15.88 9.34
C LEU A 77 3.21 16.88 9.49
N GLY A 78 3.45 18.13 9.06
CA GLY A 78 2.47 19.22 9.16
C GLY A 78 2.45 19.95 10.50
N ALA A 79 3.29 19.56 11.47
CA ALA A 79 3.50 20.35 12.68
C ALA A 79 4.56 21.42 12.44
N ASP A 80 4.35 22.61 13.02
CA ASP A 80 5.33 23.70 13.03
C ASP A 80 6.31 23.50 14.18
N GLU A 81 7.22 22.54 14.01
CA GLU A 81 8.26 22.21 14.98
C GLU A 81 9.62 22.03 14.29
N PRO A 82 10.73 22.38 14.98
CA PRO A 82 12.06 22.08 14.48
C PRO A 82 12.31 20.56 14.45
N PHE A 83 13.21 20.13 13.56
CA PHE A 83 13.62 18.73 13.52
C PHE A 83 14.30 18.33 14.83
N SER A 84 13.80 17.26 15.43
CA SER A 84 14.44 16.57 16.54
C SER A 84 15.47 15.59 16.02
N VAL A 85 16.60 15.46 16.71
CA VAL A 85 17.71 14.59 16.29
C VAL A 85 17.86 13.43 17.27
N ILE A 86 17.94 12.21 16.75
CA ILE A 86 18.23 10.99 17.51
C ILE A 86 19.54 10.42 16.97
N GLU A 87 20.56 10.37 17.81
CA GLU A 87 21.81 9.69 17.47
C GLU A 87 21.60 8.17 17.45
N MET A 88 22.06 7.54 16.38
CA MET A 88 21.93 6.10 16.15
C MET A 88 23.04 5.35 16.88
N THR A 89 22.75 4.11 17.28
CA THR A 89 23.71 3.25 17.98
C THR A 89 24.31 2.24 17.01
N TYR A 90 25.64 2.21 16.90
CA TYR A 90 26.35 1.15 16.19
C TYR A 90 26.64 -0.03 17.12
N LYS A 91 26.15 -1.22 16.78
CA LYS A 91 26.40 -2.46 17.53
C LYS A 91 26.34 -3.67 16.61
N ASN A 92 27.34 -4.56 16.71
CA ASN A 92 27.38 -5.84 16.00
C ASN A 92 27.19 -5.73 14.47
N GLY A 93 27.82 -4.75 13.81
CA GLY A 93 27.72 -4.57 12.36
C GLY A 93 26.44 -3.85 11.89
N TRP A 94 25.69 -3.26 12.83
CA TRP A 94 24.45 -2.55 12.56
C TRP A 94 24.45 -1.17 13.20
N LEU A 95 24.13 -0.15 12.42
CA LEU A 95 23.77 1.17 12.89
C LEU A 95 22.25 1.27 12.93
N SER A 96 21.68 1.45 14.12
CA SER A 96 20.24 1.38 14.34
C SER A 96 19.70 2.57 15.13
N GLY A 97 18.49 3.00 14.78
CA GLY A 97 17.76 4.06 15.50
C GLY A 97 16.26 3.88 15.36
N TRP A 98 15.54 4.12 16.45
CA TRP A 98 14.08 4.02 16.47
C TRP A 98 13.45 5.37 16.15
N LEU A 99 12.54 5.39 15.18
CA LEU A 99 11.63 6.51 15.06
C LEU A 99 10.64 6.50 16.23
N PRO A 100 10.31 7.68 16.80
CA PRO A 100 9.38 7.76 17.92
C PRO A 100 8.00 7.26 17.51
N GLN A 101 7.35 6.53 18.41
CA GLN A 101 6.01 6.01 18.17
C GLN A 101 5.02 7.17 17.99
N GLN A 102 4.07 6.99 17.07
CA GLN A 102 2.94 7.88 16.88
C GLN A 102 1.64 7.09 16.99
N PRO A 103 0.52 7.74 17.37
CA PRO A 103 -0.81 7.15 17.24
C PRO A 103 -1.14 6.75 15.78
N PRO A 104 -2.16 5.90 15.57
CA PRO A 104 -2.67 5.58 14.24
C PRO A 104 -2.97 6.82 13.40
N ALA A 105 -2.71 6.73 12.09
CA ALA A 105 -2.77 7.84 11.14
C ALA A 105 -1.73 8.97 11.35
N GLY A 106 -0.93 8.90 12.41
CA GLY A 106 0.25 9.74 12.57
C GLY A 106 1.23 9.57 11.41
N LYS A 107 1.84 10.67 10.97
CA LYS A 107 2.91 10.69 9.97
C LYS A 107 4.11 11.43 10.51
N LEU A 108 5.31 10.89 10.28
CA LEU A 108 6.57 11.57 10.55
C LEU A 108 7.28 11.82 9.23
N GLU A 109 7.93 12.96 9.16
CA GLU A 109 8.94 13.28 8.15
C GLU A 109 10.31 13.09 8.80
N TYR A 110 11.19 12.32 8.16
CA TYR A 110 12.54 12.10 8.68
C TYR A 110 13.59 11.97 7.57
N SER A 111 14.84 12.12 7.96
CA SER A 111 16.02 11.89 7.14
C SER A 111 17.12 11.21 7.95
N VAL A 112 18.08 10.61 7.25
CA VAL A 112 19.16 9.85 7.87
C VAL A 112 20.49 10.41 7.40
N THR A 113 21.33 10.86 8.34
CA THR A 113 22.67 11.37 8.04
C THR A 113 23.71 10.42 8.62
N LEU A 114 24.68 10.04 7.81
CA LEU A 114 25.84 9.25 8.22
C LEU A 114 27.03 10.17 8.41
N ARG A 115 27.89 9.85 9.39
CA ARG A 115 29.09 10.61 9.69
C ARG A 115 30.26 9.66 9.95
N ARG A 116 31.38 9.86 9.26
CA ARG A 116 32.64 9.11 9.46
C ARG A 116 33.82 9.97 9.04
N GLY A 117 34.87 10.04 9.85
CA GLY A 117 36.14 10.71 9.48
C GLY A 117 36.01 12.22 9.19
N GLY A 118 34.98 12.90 9.69
CA GLY A 118 34.69 14.31 9.37
C GLY A 118 33.82 14.50 8.12
N GLU A 119 33.60 13.45 7.33
CA GLU A 119 32.66 13.46 6.20
C GLU A 119 31.22 13.20 6.66
N THR A 120 30.26 13.74 5.92
CA THR A 120 28.83 13.54 6.16
C THR A 120 28.11 13.19 4.87
N MET A 121 27.14 12.27 4.94
CA MET A 121 26.33 11.88 3.79
C MET A 121 24.88 11.70 4.21
N LEU A 122 23.97 12.20 3.39
CA LEU A 122 22.55 11.90 3.49
C LEU A 122 22.27 10.53 2.86
N LEU A 123 21.66 9.62 3.62
CA LEU A 123 21.29 8.29 3.15
C LEU A 123 19.85 8.27 2.62
N GLY A 124 19.72 8.16 1.30
CA GLY A 124 18.42 8.17 0.63
C GLY A 124 17.92 9.59 0.32
N PRO A 125 16.60 9.78 0.11
CA PRO A 125 16.01 11.09 -0.17
C PRO A 125 16.12 12.05 1.02
N GLU A 126 16.09 13.36 0.74
CA GLU A 126 16.12 14.42 1.77
C GLU A 126 14.97 14.33 2.77
N ARG A 127 13.81 13.84 2.33
CA ARG A 127 12.60 13.79 3.12
C ARG A 127 11.90 12.45 2.90
N ILE A 128 11.82 11.66 3.97
CA ILE A 128 11.15 10.37 3.97
C ILE A 128 9.92 10.49 4.87
N VAL A 129 8.76 10.17 4.34
CA VAL A 129 7.52 10.13 5.11
C VAL A 129 7.27 8.70 5.56
N THR A 130 7.08 8.50 6.86
CA THR A 130 6.57 7.24 7.42
C THR A 130 5.18 7.44 8.01
N ARG A 131 4.29 6.46 7.78
CA ARG A 131 2.91 6.45 8.29
C ARG A 131 2.73 5.39 9.35
N PHE A 132 2.07 5.75 10.44
CA PHE A 132 1.73 4.86 11.53
C PHE A 132 0.32 4.30 11.35
N LYS A 133 0.18 2.99 11.55
CA LYS A 133 -1.08 2.26 11.48
C LYS A 133 -1.24 1.33 12.69
N GLY A 134 -2.48 1.10 13.10
CA GLY A 134 -2.80 0.06 14.06
C GLY A 134 -2.49 -1.34 13.53
N ALA A 135 -2.35 -2.29 14.46
CA ALA A 135 -2.20 -3.70 14.13
C ALA A 135 -3.55 -4.25 13.64
N VAL A 136 -3.57 -4.75 12.40
CA VAL A 136 -4.77 -5.38 11.83
C VAL A 136 -4.72 -6.88 12.08
N PRO A 137 -5.74 -7.49 12.72
CA PRO A 137 -5.79 -8.92 12.95
C PRO A 137 -5.65 -9.73 11.66
N GLY A 138 -4.87 -10.81 11.71
CA GLY A 138 -4.62 -11.67 10.54
C GLY A 138 -5.91 -12.28 9.96
N TRP A 139 -6.88 -12.62 10.82
CA TRP A 139 -8.18 -13.15 10.39
C TRP A 139 -9.06 -12.13 9.64
N ILE A 140 -8.71 -10.85 9.65
CA ILE A 140 -9.36 -9.81 8.82
C ILE A 140 -8.51 -9.55 7.57
N LEU A 141 -7.21 -9.34 7.76
CA LEU A 141 -6.31 -8.96 6.68
C LEU A 141 -6.12 -10.08 5.64
N ILE A 142 -6.02 -11.34 6.07
CA ILE A 142 -5.81 -12.47 5.18
C ILE A 142 -7.05 -12.66 4.27
N PRO A 143 -8.29 -12.75 4.79
CA PRO A 143 -9.47 -12.79 3.92
C PRO A 143 -9.60 -11.58 3.01
N HIS A 144 -9.34 -10.36 3.49
CA HIS A 144 -9.35 -9.16 2.66
C HIS A 144 -8.46 -9.30 1.43
N VAL A 145 -7.17 -9.61 1.64
CA VAL A 145 -6.18 -9.71 0.56
C VAL A 145 -6.54 -10.86 -0.39
N LEU A 146 -6.98 -12.00 0.14
CA LEU A 146 -7.38 -13.15 -0.67
C LEU A 146 -8.56 -12.79 -1.59
N LEU A 147 -9.61 -12.16 -1.05
CA LEU A 147 -10.79 -11.77 -1.83
C LEU A 147 -10.46 -10.73 -2.91
N MET A 148 -9.62 -9.74 -2.59
CA MET A 148 -9.17 -8.75 -3.58
C MET A 148 -8.29 -9.38 -4.67
N PHE A 149 -7.49 -10.40 -4.32
CA PHE A 149 -6.69 -11.15 -5.29
C PHE A 149 -7.58 -12.00 -6.20
N LEU A 150 -8.56 -12.73 -5.62
CA LEU A 150 -9.54 -13.52 -6.37
C LEU A 150 -10.36 -12.65 -7.32
N PHE A 151 -10.80 -11.47 -6.86
CA PHE A 151 -11.46 -10.47 -7.70
C PHE A 151 -10.59 -10.07 -8.90
N MET A 152 -9.31 -9.78 -8.70
CA MET A 152 -8.44 -9.37 -9.80
C MET A 152 -8.17 -10.50 -10.80
N VAL A 153 -7.90 -11.72 -10.32
CA VAL A 153 -7.71 -12.90 -11.18
C VAL A 153 -8.98 -13.16 -11.99
N LEU A 154 -10.14 -13.15 -11.35
CA LEU A 154 -11.40 -13.45 -12.02
C LEU A 154 -11.80 -12.32 -12.99
N SER A 155 -11.52 -11.06 -12.67
CA SER A 155 -11.67 -9.92 -13.58
C SER A 155 -10.87 -10.11 -14.87
N ALA A 156 -9.58 -10.46 -14.77
CA ALA A 156 -8.73 -10.75 -15.93
C ALA A 156 -9.24 -11.99 -16.70
N ARG A 157 -9.69 -13.02 -15.98
CA ARG A 157 -10.22 -14.24 -16.58
C ARG A 157 -11.52 -14.01 -17.35
N ILE A 158 -12.41 -13.17 -16.84
CA ILE A 158 -13.66 -12.74 -17.50
C ILE A 158 -13.33 -12.00 -18.78
N MET A 159 -12.35 -11.09 -18.75
CA MET A 159 -11.92 -10.37 -19.96
C MET A 159 -11.39 -11.33 -21.04
N ILE A 160 -10.57 -12.31 -20.67
CA ILE A 160 -10.09 -13.34 -21.61
C ILE A 160 -11.27 -14.19 -22.14
N ALA A 161 -12.16 -14.63 -21.25
CA ALA A 161 -13.34 -15.43 -21.60
C ALA A 161 -14.26 -14.72 -22.60
N LEU A 162 -14.33 -13.39 -22.54
CA LEU A 162 -15.17 -12.60 -23.44
C LEU A 162 -14.81 -12.79 -24.92
N PHE A 163 -13.52 -13.01 -25.22
CA PHE A 163 -13.03 -13.26 -26.58
C PHE A 163 -12.85 -14.74 -26.88
N ALA A 164 -12.38 -15.52 -25.91
CA ALA A 164 -12.16 -16.96 -26.06
C ALA A 164 -13.46 -17.78 -26.06
N ARG A 165 -14.55 -17.23 -25.51
CA ARG A 165 -15.88 -17.87 -25.37
C ARG A 165 -15.83 -19.25 -24.71
N ASP A 166 -14.98 -19.41 -23.70
CA ASP A 166 -14.63 -20.72 -23.13
C ASP A 166 -15.18 -20.98 -21.72
N MET A 167 -15.93 -20.02 -21.17
CA MET A 167 -16.53 -20.01 -19.84
C MET A 167 -17.87 -19.27 -19.85
N GLU A 168 -18.78 -19.68 -18.97
CA GLU A 168 -20.04 -18.99 -18.72
C GLU A 168 -19.78 -17.67 -17.97
N LEU A 169 -20.21 -16.55 -18.55
CA LEU A 169 -19.85 -15.22 -18.05
C LEU A 169 -20.73 -14.74 -16.90
N ARG A 170 -22.00 -15.16 -16.81
CA ARG A 170 -22.94 -14.65 -15.80
C ARG A 170 -22.53 -15.04 -14.38
N HIS A 171 -22.25 -16.32 -14.14
CA HIS A 171 -21.81 -16.79 -12.83
C HIS A 171 -20.43 -16.24 -12.49
N ALA A 172 -19.53 -16.13 -13.47
CA ALA A 172 -18.22 -15.55 -13.25
C ALA A 172 -18.32 -14.08 -12.82
N VAL A 173 -19.15 -13.27 -13.49
CA VAL A 173 -19.38 -11.87 -13.12
C VAL A 173 -20.02 -11.77 -11.74
N ALA A 174 -21.00 -12.62 -11.41
CA ALA A 174 -21.62 -12.65 -10.08
C ALA A 174 -20.61 -12.97 -8.97
N TRP A 175 -19.77 -14.00 -9.15
CA TRP A 175 -18.71 -14.32 -8.21
C TRP A 175 -17.67 -13.21 -8.09
N ASN A 176 -17.30 -12.58 -9.21
CA ASN A 176 -16.35 -11.48 -9.20
C ASN A 176 -16.87 -10.28 -8.40
N THR A 177 -18.13 -9.90 -8.63
CA THR A 177 -18.79 -8.84 -7.86
C THR A 177 -18.91 -9.22 -6.38
N ALA A 178 -19.21 -10.49 -6.07
CA ALA A 178 -19.24 -10.96 -4.69
C ALA A 178 -17.87 -10.83 -4.00
N PHE A 179 -16.77 -11.21 -4.67
CA PHE A 179 -15.42 -11.03 -4.13
C PHE A 179 -15.09 -9.56 -3.89
N LEU A 180 -15.50 -8.66 -4.78
CA LEU A 180 -15.33 -7.21 -4.60
C LEU A 180 -16.14 -6.68 -3.41
N VAL A 181 -17.38 -7.12 -3.24
CA VAL A 181 -18.22 -6.69 -2.11
C VAL A 181 -17.64 -7.20 -0.79
N LEU A 182 -17.36 -8.51 -0.70
CA LEU A 182 -16.81 -9.09 0.52
C LEU A 182 -15.42 -8.51 0.82
N GLY A 183 -14.53 -8.46 -0.17
CA GLY A 183 -13.17 -7.97 0.00
C GLY A 183 -13.10 -6.47 0.24
N GLY A 184 -13.77 -5.68 -0.60
CA GLY A 184 -13.67 -4.22 -0.65
C GLY A 184 -14.65 -3.48 0.26
N PHE A 185 -15.84 -4.02 0.56
CA PHE A 185 -16.89 -3.34 1.33
C PHE A 185 -17.24 -3.99 2.67
N ILE A 186 -16.72 -5.20 2.93
CA ILE A 186 -16.83 -5.82 4.26
C ILE A 186 -15.44 -5.83 4.90
N PHE A 187 -14.53 -6.63 4.37
CA PHE A 187 -13.19 -6.77 4.96
C PHE A 187 -12.33 -5.51 4.79
N GLY A 188 -12.50 -4.76 3.71
CA GLY A 188 -11.82 -3.46 3.49
C GLY A 188 -12.08 -2.49 4.66
N PRO A 189 -13.34 -2.11 4.93
CA PRO A 189 -13.70 -1.27 6.06
C PRO A 189 -13.22 -1.79 7.42
N LEU A 190 -13.28 -3.10 7.65
CA LEU A 190 -12.74 -3.71 8.87
C LEU A 190 -11.22 -3.50 8.97
N THR A 191 -10.46 -3.68 7.88
CA THR A 191 -9.01 -3.41 7.89
C THR A 191 -8.71 -1.94 8.15
N GLN A 192 -9.47 -1.02 7.55
CA GLN A 192 -9.32 0.42 7.74
C GLN A 192 -9.60 0.83 9.19
N TYR A 193 -10.65 0.28 9.80
CA TYR A 193 -11.01 0.56 11.18
C TYR A 193 -9.90 0.16 12.15
N HIS A 194 -9.35 -1.05 12.01
CA HIS A 194 -8.23 -1.47 12.86
C HIS A 194 -6.94 -0.67 12.60
N ALA A 195 -6.74 -0.20 11.36
CA ALA A 195 -5.54 0.55 11.01
C ALA A 195 -5.60 2.03 11.42
N PHE A 196 -6.77 2.68 11.35
CA PHE A 196 -6.90 4.14 11.47
C PHE A 196 -8.15 4.62 12.26
N GLY A 197 -9.00 3.72 12.75
CA GLY A 197 -10.17 4.06 13.57
C GLY A 197 -11.46 4.39 12.79
N HIS A 198 -11.45 4.32 11.46
CA HIS A 198 -12.61 4.61 10.61
C HIS A 198 -12.94 3.44 9.68
N TYR A 199 -14.22 3.11 9.54
CA TYR A 199 -14.66 2.05 8.62
C TYR A 199 -14.63 2.50 7.16
N TRP A 200 -15.05 3.72 6.87
CA TRP A 200 -15.10 4.24 5.50
C TRP A 200 -14.82 5.73 5.52
N THR A 201 -13.99 6.15 4.57
CA THR A 201 -13.45 7.51 4.44
C THR A 201 -13.59 8.05 3.01
N GLY A 202 -14.24 7.30 2.12
CA GLY A 202 -14.64 7.74 0.79
C GLY A 202 -16.02 8.39 0.76
N TRP A 203 -16.48 8.75 -0.44
CA TRP A 203 -17.78 9.37 -0.68
C TRP A 203 -18.91 8.45 -0.19
N PRO A 204 -20.00 8.99 0.39
CA PRO A 204 -20.30 10.41 0.60
C PRO A 204 -19.71 11.03 1.88
N PHE A 205 -19.03 10.24 2.71
CA PHE A 205 -18.59 10.67 4.04
C PHE A 205 -17.17 11.28 4.08
N GLY A 206 -16.40 11.13 3.00
CA GLY A 206 -15.07 11.70 2.85
C GLY A 206 -14.55 11.64 1.42
N TYR A 207 -13.25 11.86 1.26
CA TYR A 207 -12.57 11.96 -0.04
C TYR A 207 -11.36 11.04 -0.16
N ASP A 208 -11.26 9.99 0.67
CA ASP A 208 -10.18 9.01 0.58
C ASP A 208 -10.16 8.33 -0.79
N LEU A 209 -8.99 8.38 -1.43
CA LEU A 209 -8.81 7.88 -2.78
C LEU A 209 -8.99 6.36 -2.87
N THR A 210 -8.59 5.60 -1.84
CA THR A 210 -8.64 4.14 -1.83
C THR A 210 -10.07 3.64 -1.74
N ASP A 211 -10.87 4.26 -0.87
CA ASP A 211 -12.30 3.96 -0.73
C ASP A 211 -13.06 4.36 -2.00
N ASN A 212 -12.79 5.55 -2.53
CA ASN A 212 -13.43 6.04 -3.76
C ASN A 212 -13.12 5.18 -4.98
N LYS A 213 -11.88 4.71 -5.13
CA LYS A 213 -11.50 3.74 -6.16
C LYS A 213 -12.35 2.47 -6.06
N THR A 214 -12.49 1.94 -4.85
CA THR A 214 -13.25 0.71 -4.60
C THR A 214 -14.74 0.91 -4.89
N LEU A 215 -15.29 2.09 -4.59
CA LEU A 215 -16.65 2.50 -4.99
C LEU A 215 -16.83 2.54 -6.51
N VAL A 216 -15.91 3.15 -7.24
CA VAL A 216 -15.95 3.19 -8.71
C VAL A 216 -15.90 1.78 -9.30
N LEU A 217 -15.05 0.89 -8.77
CA LEU A 217 -15.03 -0.52 -9.17
C LEU A 217 -16.41 -1.17 -8.97
N LEU A 218 -17.02 -0.97 -7.80
CA LEU A 218 -18.31 -1.57 -7.48
C LEU A 218 -19.40 -1.12 -8.44
N LEU A 219 -19.49 0.18 -8.74
CA LEU A 219 -20.51 0.71 -9.65
C LEU A 219 -20.41 0.08 -11.05
N PHE A 220 -19.20 -0.04 -11.60
CA PHE A 220 -19.00 -0.66 -12.91
C PHE A 220 -19.26 -2.18 -12.89
N TRP A 221 -18.84 -2.87 -11.84
CA TRP A 221 -19.11 -4.31 -11.70
C TRP A 221 -20.57 -4.63 -11.39
N LEU A 222 -21.32 -3.75 -10.71
CA LEU A 222 -22.77 -3.86 -10.55
C LEU A 222 -23.49 -3.62 -11.88
N ALA A 223 -23.05 -2.64 -12.66
CA ALA A 223 -23.59 -2.41 -14.00
C ALA A 223 -23.33 -3.61 -14.94
N ALA A 224 -22.12 -4.17 -14.90
CA ALA A 224 -21.79 -5.40 -15.62
C ALA A 224 -22.60 -6.61 -15.13
N LEU A 225 -22.80 -6.73 -13.82
CA LEU A 225 -23.64 -7.77 -13.24
C LEU A 225 -25.08 -7.64 -13.73
N TRP A 226 -25.68 -6.46 -13.62
CA TRP A 226 -27.03 -6.20 -14.15
C TRP A 226 -27.14 -6.54 -15.65
N ALA A 227 -26.16 -6.09 -16.44
CA ALA A 227 -26.11 -6.37 -17.88
C ALA A 227 -26.03 -7.87 -18.18
N SER A 228 -25.37 -8.66 -17.33
CA SER A 228 -25.28 -10.11 -17.50
C SER A 228 -26.62 -10.85 -17.41
N PHE A 229 -27.64 -10.23 -16.80
CA PHE A 229 -29.01 -10.78 -16.73
C PHE A 229 -29.98 -10.14 -17.75
N LYS A 230 -29.73 -8.89 -18.17
CA LYS A 230 -30.74 -8.08 -18.86
C LYS A 230 -30.31 -7.55 -20.24
N ALA A 231 -29.01 -7.39 -20.49
CA ALA A 231 -28.54 -6.74 -21.70
C ALA A 231 -28.49 -7.71 -22.89
N LYS A 232 -28.93 -7.24 -24.07
CA LYS A 232 -28.79 -7.98 -25.33
C LYS A 232 -27.32 -8.16 -25.74
N ASN A 233 -26.46 -7.19 -25.40
CA ASN A 233 -25.03 -7.24 -25.67
C ASN A 233 -24.23 -6.95 -24.38
N LEU A 234 -23.62 -7.99 -23.81
CA LEU A 234 -22.86 -7.93 -22.57
C LEU A 234 -21.44 -7.37 -22.76
N LYS A 235 -20.89 -7.46 -23.97
CA LYS A 235 -19.49 -7.13 -24.28
C LYS A 235 -19.04 -5.73 -23.84
N PRO A 236 -19.75 -4.63 -24.16
CA PRO A 236 -19.28 -3.28 -23.78
C PRO A 236 -19.22 -3.08 -22.27
N TRP A 237 -20.16 -3.66 -21.51
CA TRP A 237 -20.21 -3.55 -20.05
C TRP A 237 -19.02 -4.22 -19.37
N LEU A 238 -18.65 -5.42 -19.84
CA LEU A 238 -17.49 -6.15 -19.30
C LEU A 238 -16.16 -5.48 -19.67
N ILE A 239 -16.05 -4.97 -20.90
CA ILE A 239 -14.86 -4.20 -21.31
C ILE A 239 -14.73 -2.94 -20.46
N ALA A 240 -15.80 -2.18 -20.27
CA ALA A 240 -15.80 -0.99 -19.44
C ALA A 240 -15.40 -1.31 -17.99
N ALA A 241 -16.02 -2.31 -17.37
CA ALA A 241 -15.70 -2.71 -16.01
C ALA A 241 -14.24 -3.17 -15.85
N PHE A 242 -13.71 -3.93 -16.82
CA PHE A 242 -12.33 -4.36 -16.80
C PHE A 242 -11.34 -3.21 -17.01
N ILE A 243 -11.60 -2.30 -17.96
CA ILE A 243 -10.75 -1.11 -18.19
C ILE A 243 -10.70 -0.25 -16.93
N VAL A 244 -11.85 0.02 -16.31
CA VAL A 244 -11.91 0.76 -15.04
C VAL A 244 -11.12 0.02 -13.95
N THR A 245 -11.21 -1.31 -13.90
CA THR A 245 -10.41 -2.12 -12.98
C THR A 245 -8.92 -1.90 -13.21
N LEU A 246 -8.42 -1.96 -14.45
CA LEU A 246 -7.02 -1.69 -14.75
C LEU A 246 -6.60 -0.27 -14.35
N LEU A 247 -7.39 0.74 -14.73
CA LEU A 247 -7.10 2.15 -14.42
C LEU A 247 -6.99 2.38 -12.91
N VAL A 248 -7.94 1.85 -12.14
CA VAL A 248 -7.90 1.94 -10.67
C VAL A 248 -6.64 1.27 -10.12
N TYR A 249 -6.26 0.11 -10.65
CA TYR A 249 -5.10 -0.62 -10.16
C TYR A 249 -3.76 0.01 -10.56
N PHE A 250 -3.71 0.80 -11.63
CA PHE A 250 -2.54 1.60 -12.01
C PHE A 250 -2.29 2.80 -11.10
N ILE A 251 -3.32 3.32 -10.42
CA ILE A 251 -3.14 4.39 -9.46
C ILE A 251 -2.63 3.78 -8.14
N PRO A 252 -1.44 4.14 -7.64
CA PRO A 252 -0.88 3.52 -6.43
C PRO A 252 -1.82 3.63 -5.22
N HIS A 253 -1.80 2.61 -4.36
CA HIS A 253 -2.63 2.58 -3.15
C HIS A 253 -2.18 3.63 -2.14
N SER A 254 -3.13 4.14 -1.33
CA SER A 254 -2.87 5.01 -0.18
C SER A 254 -2.18 6.36 -0.49
N ILE A 255 -2.20 6.83 -1.74
CA ILE A 255 -1.96 8.24 -2.03
C ILE A 255 -3.19 9.01 -1.52
N TYR A 256 -3.01 10.04 -0.68
CA TYR A 256 -4.08 10.82 -0.03
C TYR A 256 -4.94 10.05 0.99
N GLY A 257 -4.29 9.18 1.78
CA GLY A 257 -4.95 8.46 2.89
C GLY A 257 -5.08 9.27 4.18
N SER A 258 -5.81 8.74 5.16
CA SER A 258 -6.03 9.36 6.48
C SER A 258 -4.74 9.83 7.17
N GLN A 259 -4.78 11.04 7.72
CA GLN A 259 -3.67 11.70 8.42
C GLN A 259 -4.16 12.26 9.75
N LEU A 260 -3.34 12.13 10.79
CA LEU A 260 -3.59 12.82 12.05
C LEU A 260 -3.25 14.31 11.90
N ASP A 261 -4.18 15.17 12.25
CA ASP A 261 -3.92 16.57 12.51
C ASP A 261 -3.41 16.72 13.95
N TYR A 262 -2.14 17.09 14.08
CA TYR A 262 -1.48 17.21 15.38
C TYR A 262 -1.93 18.43 16.18
N THR A 263 -2.63 19.39 15.56
CA THR A 263 -3.19 20.57 16.25
C THR A 263 -4.52 20.25 16.92
N THR A 264 -5.38 19.49 16.24
CA THR A 264 -6.72 19.13 16.71
C THR A 264 -6.78 17.75 17.37
N GLY A 265 -5.77 16.90 17.13
CA GLY A 265 -5.75 15.50 17.55
C GLY A 265 -6.72 14.61 16.76
N GLN A 266 -7.34 15.12 15.69
CA GLN A 266 -8.33 14.41 14.90
C GLN A 266 -7.74 13.83 13.62
N VAL A 267 -8.28 12.70 13.18
CA VAL A 267 -7.90 12.08 11.91
C VAL A 267 -8.68 12.75 10.77
N ILE A 268 -7.95 13.39 9.87
CA ILE A 268 -8.46 13.99 8.64
C ILE A 268 -8.25 13.04 7.45
N THR A 269 -9.14 13.11 6.45
CA THR A 269 -9.13 12.19 5.28
C THR A 269 -9.04 12.97 3.97
N GLY A 270 -8.28 12.46 2.99
CA GLY A 270 -8.24 13.02 1.64
C GLY A 270 -7.43 14.31 1.46
N ARG A 271 -6.36 14.51 2.26
CA ARG A 271 -5.37 15.58 2.08
C ARG A 271 -3.99 15.03 1.76
#